data_AF-A0A432FKE5-F1
#
_entry.id   AF-A0A432FKE5-F1
#
_cell.length_a   1.000
_cell.length_b   1.000
_cell.length_c   1.000
_cell.angle_alpha   90.00
_cell.angle_beta   90.00
_cell.angle_gamma   90.00
#
_symmetry.space_group_name_H-M   'P 1'
#
loop_
_entity.id
_entity.type
_entity.pdbx_description
1 polymer ?
#
loop_
_entity_poly.entity_id
_entity_poly.type
_entity_poly.pdbx_seq_one_letter_code
_entity_poly.pdbx_strand_id
1 'polypeptide(L)' 'MVSGHIADFSLDYEVGNSVFIDNKEWVIAEVLTGFIKLQRDSVDGTSQTIDVSKNELQELVKETQHKFEN' A
#
# COMPACT_ATOMS: atom_id res chain seq x y z
N MET A 1 -8.31 25.13 16.88
CA MET A 1 -6.86 24.95 16.71
C MET A 1 -6.68 23.78 15.77
N VAL A 2 -6.05 24.02 14.62
CA VAL A 2 -5.91 23.04 13.54
C VAL A 2 -5.22 21.79 14.07
N SER A 3 -5.94 20.66 14.08
CA SER A 3 -5.30 19.37 14.25
C SER A 3 -4.58 19.09 12.95
N GLY A 4 -3.31 19.48 12.89
CA GLY A 4 -2.39 18.92 11.93
C GLY A 4 -2.30 17.43 12.22
N HIS A 5 -3.21 16.65 11.63
CA HIS A 5 -2.93 15.27 11.28
C HIS A 5 -1.84 15.36 10.21
N ILE A 6 -0.61 15.59 10.66
CA ILE A 6 0.54 15.13 9.92
C ILE A 6 0.32 13.62 9.98
N ALA A 7 -0.31 13.07 8.94
CA ALA A 7 -0.36 11.64 8.74
C ALA A 7 1.10 11.21 8.86
N ASP A 8 1.42 10.58 9.99
CA ASP A 8 2.75 10.04 10.21
C ASP A 8 2.89 8.99 9.11
N PHE A 9 3.57 9.38 8.03
CA PHE A 9 3.79 8.52 6.86
C PHE A 9 4.75 7.36 7.20
N SER A 10 4.93 7.01 8.48
CA SER A 10 5.20 5.62 8.85
C SER A 10 3.96 4.81 8.48
N LEU A 11 3.82 4.50 7.19
CA LEU A 11 3.08 3.30 6.81
C LEU A 11 3.88 2.15 7.44
N ASP A 12 3.52 1.78 8.67
CA ASP A 12 3.93 0.53 9.26
C ASP A 12 3.29 -0.56 8.40
N TYR A 13 4.04 -0.99 7.39
CA TYR A 13 3.65 -2.08 6.52
C TYR A 13 3.58 -3.34 7.38
N GLU A 14 2.36 -3.68 7.78
CA GLU A 14 2.07 -4.86 8.59
C GLU A 14 1.29 -5.88 7.75
N VAL A 15 1.54 -7.16 7.97
CA VAL A 15 0.78 -8.23 7.33
C VAL A 15 -0.70 -8.11 7.69
N GLY A 16 -1.56 -8.13 6.68
CA GLY A 16 -3.00 -7.93 6.82
C GLY A 16 -3.45 -6.48 6.61
N ASN A 17 -2.55 -5.50 6.56
CA ASN A 17 -2.91 -4.14 6.18
C ASN A 17 -3.20 -4.04 4.68
N SER A 18 -4.21 -3.24 4.34
CA SER A 18 -4.59 -2.93 2.96
C SER A 18 -3.95 -1.62 2.49
N VAL A 19 -3.34 -1.65 1.32
CA VAL A 19 -2.71 -0.50 0.65
C VAL A 19 -3.39 -0.26 -0.70
N PHE A 20 -3.56 1.01 -1.06
CA PHE A 20 -4.11 1.41 -2.35
C PHE A 20 -2.98 1.80 -3.29
N ILE A 21 -2.88 1.07 -4.40
CA ILE A 21 -1.87 1.28 -5.44
C ILE A 21 -2.57 1.19 -6.79
N ASP A 22 -2.35 2.16 -7.67
CA ASP A 22 -2.92 2.15 -9.03
C ASP A 22 -4.46 2.04 -9.01
N ASN A 23 -5.11 2.72 -8.05
CA ASN A 23 -6.56 2.68 -7.83
C ASN A 23 -7.11 1.25 -7.55
N LYS A 24 -6.24 0.35 -7.07
CA LYS A 24 -6.58 -1.02 -6.68
C LYS A 24 -6.17 -1.22 -5.23
N GLU A 25 -7.03 -1.90 -4.48
CA GLU A 25 -6.70 -2.34 -3.14
C GLU A 25 -5.85 -3.61 -3.22
N TRP A 26 -4.75 -3.60 -2.47
CA TRP A 26 -3.84 -4.72 -2.27
C TRP A 26 -3.70 -4.97 -0.78
N VAL A 27 -3.58 -6.22 -0.38
CA VAL A 27 -3.37 -6.62 1.02
C VAL A 27 -1.92 -7.07 1.19
N ILE A 28 -1.26 -6.60 2.24
CA ILE A 28 0.09 -7.04 2.58
C ILE A 28 0.01 -8.48 3.07
N ALA A 29 0.56 -9.40 2.29
CA ALA A 29 0.59 -10.82 2.62
C ALA A 29 1.84 -11.18 3.43
N GLU A 30 3.00 -10.60 3.08
CA GLU A 30 4.26 -10.85 3.79
C GLU A 30 5.12 -9.59 3.80
N VAL A 31 5.82 -9.35 4.91
CA VAL A 31 6.78 -8.24 5.06
C VAL A 31 8.15 -8.84 5.33
N LEU A 32 9.07 -8.66 4.39
CA LEU A 32 10.43 -9.19 4.44
C LEU A 32 11.42 -8.03 4.53
N THR A 33 12.65 -8.31 4.95
CA THR A 33 13.71 -7.29 5.03
C THR A 33 14.05 -6.78 3.62
N GLY A 34 13.47 -5.63 3.25
CA GLY A 34 13.69 -4.93 1.99
C GLY A 34 12.51 -5.01 1.00
N PHE A 35 11.67 -6.02 1.10
CA PHE A 35 10.60 -6.30 0.14
C PHE A 35 9.31 -6.71 0.85
N ILE A 36 8.19 -6.35 0.25
CA ILE A 36 6.85 -6.56 0.77
C ILE A 36 6.08 -7.28 -0.32
N LYS A 37 5.44 -8.39 0.04
CA LYS A 37 4.52 -9.07 -0.84
C LYS A 37 3.13 -8.53 -0.62
N LEU A 38 2.54 -8.12 -1.72
CA LEU A 38 1.15 -7.72 -1.81
C LEU A 38 0.37 -8.80 -2.52
N GLN A 39 -0.77 -9.15 -1.96
CA GLN A 39 -1.74 -10.05 -2.54
C GLN A 39 -3.03 -9.30 -2.78
N ARG A 40 -3.66 -9.57 -3.92
CA ARG A 40 -4.97 -9.08 -4.25
C ARG A 40 -5.81 -10.24 -4.76
N ASP A 41 -6.98 -10.43 -4.16
CA ASP A 41 -7.97 -11.33 -4.71
C ASP A 41 -8.75 -10.60 -5.82
N SER A 42 -8.82 -11.21 -7.00
CA SER A 42 -9.70 -10.74 -8.06
C SER A 42 -11.01 -11.52 -7.99
N VAL A 43 -12.14 -10.85 -8.24
CA VAL A 43 -13.48 -11.46 -8.29
C VAL A 43 -13.61 -12.63 -9.28
N ASP A 44 -12.64 -12.78 -10.18
CA ASP A 44 -12.49 -13.88 -11.13
C ASP A 44 -11.96 -15.18 -10.47
N GLY A 45 -11.64 -15.15 -9.17
CA GLY A 45 -11.02 -16.26 -8.44
C GLY A 45 -9.51 -16.39 -8.67
N THR A 46 -8.91 -15.44 -9.39
CA THR A 46 -7.47 -15.36 -9.57
C THR A 46 -6.87 -14.44 -8.52
N SER A 47 -6.03 -14.99 -7.65
CA SER A 47 -5.21 -14.19 -6.74
C SER A 47 -3.99 -13.67 -7.50
N GLN A 48 -3.78 -12.36 -7.47
CA GLN A 48 -2.57 -11.72 -7.95
C GLN A 48 -1.64 -11.50 -6.77
N THR A 49 -0.35 -11.75 -6.97
CA THR A 49 0.67 -11.48 -5.95
C THR A 49 1.81 -10.74 -6.62
N ILE A 50 2.24 -9.64 -6.01
CA ILE A 50 3.39 -8.86 -6.47
C ILE A 50 4.36 -8.68 -5.32
N ASP A 51 5.65 -8.76 -5.62
CA ASP A 51 6.71 -8.32 -4.73
C ASP A 51 7.10 -6.88 -5.07
N VAL A 52 7.21 -6.05 -4.04
CA VAL A 52 7.51 -4.64 -4.18
C VAL A 52 8.44 -4.22 -3.06
N SER A 53 9.47 -3.45 -3.39
CA SER A 53 10.40 -2.94 -2.39
C SER A 53 9.70 -1.93 -1.47
N LYS A 54 10.11 -1.84 -0.21
CA LYS A 54 9.54 -0.85 0.73
C LYS A 54 9.57 0.58 0.17
N ASN A 55 10.65 0.93 -0.53
CA ASN A 55 10.82 2.26 -1.14
C ASN A 55 9.81 2.49 -2.27
N GLU A 56 9.75 1.55 -3.22
CA GLU A 56 8.78 1.57 -4.33
C GLU A 56 7.34 1.64 -3.81
N LEU A 57 7.00 0.84 -2.80
CA LEU A 57 5.66 0.84 -2.22
C LEU A 57 5.29 2.20 -1.64
N GLN A 58 6.24 2.86 -0.97
CA GLN A 58 6.04 4.17 -0.39
C GLN A 58 5.84 5.23 -1.48
N GLU A 59 6.56 5.15 -2.59
CA GLU A 59 6.40 6.04 -3.75
C GLU A 59 5.02 5.84 -4.41
N LEU A 60 4.64 4.60 -4.68
CA LEU A 60 3.35 4.23 -5.28
C LEU A 60 2.14 4.67 -4.43
N VAL A 61 2.22 4.51 -3.11
CA VAL A 61 1.17 4.95 -2.18
C VAL A 61 1.10 6.47 -2.15
N LYS A 62 2.24 7.17 -2.12
CA LYS A 62 2.28 8.65 -2.15
C LYS A 62 1.68 9.20 -3.44
N GLU A 63 2.02 8.64 -4.60
CA GLU A 63 1.45 9.05 -5.88
C GLU A 63 -0.06 8.83 -5.93
N THR A 64 -0.55 7.71 -5.36
CA THR A 64 -1.98 7.40 -5.33
C THR A 64 -2.75 8.38 -4.43
N GLN A 65 -2.20 8.74 -3.26
CA GLN A 65 -2.85 9.71 -2.35
C GLN A 65 -2.91 11.12 -2.93
N HIS A 66 -1.86 11.55 -3.65
CA HIS A 66 -1.79 12.90 -4.23
C HIS A 66 -2.84 13.15 -5.33
N LYS A 67 -3.47 12.09 -5.85
CA LYS A 67 -4.47 12.17 -6.92
C LYS A 67 -5.91 12.38 -6.41
N PHE A 68 -6.15 12.28 -5.10
CA PHE A 68 -7.47 12.51 -4.50
C PHE A 68 -7.68 13.94 -3.96
N GLU A 69 -6.66 14.80 -4.05
CA GLU A 69 -6.68 16.17 -3.48
C GLU A 69 -6.89 17.30 -4.51
N ASN A 70 -7.52 17.02 -5.66
CA ASN A 70 -7.84 18.06 -6.67
C ASN A 70 -9.32 18.06 -7.10
#